data_AF-A0A935T8J0-F1
#
_entry.id   AF-A0A935T8J0-F1
#
_cell.length_a   1.000
_cell.length_b   1.000
_cell.length_c   1.000
_cell.angle_alpha   90.00
_cell.angle_beta   90.00
_cell.angle_gamma   90.00
#
_symmetry.space_group_name_H-M   'P 1'
#
loop_
_entity.id
_entity.type
_entity.pdbx_description
1 polymer ?
#
loop_
_entity_poly.entity_id
_entity_poly.type
_entity_poly.pdbx_seq_one_letter_code
_entity_poly.pdbx_strand_id
1 'polypeptide(L)'
;MKPSKAKLAAEEYLKGNYALALLLYEQLAEQIGETFFKTNIGLCKKKLGHAKARSQGQVLKSGVNAAFKVAIIADEFTFNSFKDEFLAIPLEPATWRQAFESYEPDIFFCESAWSGPDSNRRPWKGSIYASVNFKKENRSTLLDILSHCRKEGIPSVFWNKEDPTHYSDRVHDFVKTAREFDFVFTTAAECIERYRADHGLGNVFALPFATNPRLFNPVETSSIRSSRVVFAGSWYANHKQRSADMETILDDVIAGGLTAEIYDRYHGDADPLHRWPDKYQPFLKPGQPHEHMPEVYKSSCFGLNFNTVTDSATMFARRVFELMSCNTLVVSNYARGVDEMFGDLVIFADRQPGRLRDLSPRQLGDLRERALKLVLSEHTYKQRWLSVLSAIGIPHRLPDESMTIVSVVRTRAEAMCAISWFQQYGAALPGGRLLLVASEEMPGLDVAGIYQEFNRFGVGVTSFSHAREYALKGRYQPIETAYYLLVDPKMPPVPGWPVEALLHLQYMSDHPIAPASAPHDRYRFGSGRACTTLLGHAGLFDSFLQSGAAPARVYFV
;
A
#
# COMPACT_ATOMS: atom_id res chain seq x y z
N MET A 1 31.52 19.53 17.11
CA MET A 1 31.31 18.47 18.12
C MET A 1 29.84 18.05 18.06
N LYS A 2 29.54 16.74 17.98
CA LYS A 2 28.15 16.27 18.07
C LYS A 2 27.57 16.69 19.44
N PRO A 3 26.36 17.25 19.51
CA PRO A 3 25.76 17.61 20.79
C PRO A 3 25.60 16.36 21.67
N SER A 4 25.84 16.51 22.97
CA SER A 4 25.66 15.39 23.90
C SER A 4 24.19 14.96 23.91
N LYS A 5 23.92 13.66 24.08
CA LYS A 5 22.55 13.13 24.18
C LYS A 5 21.72 13.85 25.26
N ALA A 6 22.36 14.31 26.35
CA ALA A 6 21.70 15.09 27.39
C ALA A 6 21.26 16.48 26.90
N LYS A 7 22.07 17.15 26.07
CA LYS A 7 21.71 18.42 25.45
C LYS A 7 20.55 18.25 24.46
N LEU A 8 20.58 17.17 23.66
CA LEU A 8 19.48 16.81 22.76
C LEU A 8 18.19 16.55 23.54
N ALA A 9 18.23 15.79 24.64
CA ALA A 9 17.06 15.52 25.48
C ALA A 9 16.46 16.80 26.08
N ALA A 10 17.30 17.77 26.47
CA ALA A 10 16.85 19.06 26.98
C ALA A 10 16.25 19.95 25.88
N GLU A 11 16.85 19.97 24.69
CA GLU A 11 16.32 20.71 23.54
C GLU A 11 14.96 20.16 23.10
N GLU A 12 14.80 18.84 23.03
CA GLU A 12 13.51 18.20 22.70
C GLU A 12 12.45 18.48 23.76
N TYR A 13 12.83 18.53 25.05
CA TYR A 13 11.92 18.93 26.11
C TYR A 13 11.43 20.38 25.95
N LEU A 14 12.34 21.31 25.62
CA LEU A 14 12.00 22.73 25.41
C LEU A 14 11.16 22.96 24.15
N LYS A 15 11.33 22.12 23.12
CA LYS A 15 10.49 22.10 21.90
C LYS A 15 9.10 21.49 22.13
N GLY A 16 8.81 20.96 23.31
CA GLY A 16 7.55 20.28 23.63
C GLY A 16 7.46 18.83 23.17
N ASN A 17 8.56 18.25 22.67
CA ASN A 17 8.66 16.86 22.24
C ASN A 17 8.91 15.92 23.43
N TYR A 18 7.97 15.92 24.39
CA TYR A 18 8.13 15.25 25.68
C TYR A 18 8.33 13.73 25.59
N ALA A 19 7.84 13.07 24.52
CA ALA A 19 8.03 11.64 24.29
C ALA A 19 9.46 11.30 23.87
N LEU A 20 10.03 12.08 22.94
CA LEU A 20 11.42 11.90 22.50
C LEU A 20 12.39 12.31 23.60
N ALA A 21 12.10 13.41 24.31
CA ALA A 21 12.85 13.80 25.50
C ALA A 21 12.83 12.70 26.56
N LEU A 22 11.67 12.08 26.83
CA LEU A 22 11.54 10.98 27.77
C LEU A 22 12.43 9.79 27.38
N LEU A 23 12.33 9.34 26.12
CA LEU A 23 13.11 8.22 25.61
C LEU A 23 14.62 8.48 25.71
N LEU A 24 15.06 9.70 25.38
CA LEU A 24 16.47 10.09 25.50
C LEU A 24 16.93 10.14 26.97
N TYR A 25 16.10 10.62 27.89
CA TYR A 25 16.42 10.61 29.31
C TYR A 25 16.43 9.20 29.93
N GLU A 26 15.55 8.30 29.49
CA GLU A 26 15.53 6.90 29.93
C GLU A 26 16.77 6.14 29.42
N GLN A 27 17.16 6.34 28.16
CA GLN A 27 18.40 5.78 27.62
C GLN A 27 19.65 6.32 28.33
N LEU A 28 19.66 7.60 28.71
CA LEU A 28 20.75 8.18 29.50
C LEU A 28 20.76 7.62 30.93
N ALA A 29 19.59 7.42 31.54
CA ALA A 29 19.47 6.80 32.86
C ALA A 29 20.01 5.36 32.88
N GLU A 30 19.75 4.57 31.84
CA GLU A 30 20.30 3.21 31.68
C GLU A 30 21.83 3.21 31.53
N GLN A 31 22.39 4.25 30.90
CA GLN A 31 23.83 4.30 30.59
C GLN A 31 24.69 4.87 31.71
N ILE A 32 24.19 5.85 32.47
CA ILE A 32 24.98 6.58 33.47
C ILE A 32 24.33 6.67 34.85
N GLY A 33 23.15 6.08 35.04
CA GLY A 33 22.47 5.91 36.32
C GLY A 33 21.17 6.70 36.45
N GLU A 34 20.13 6.05 36.98
CA GLU A 34 18.77 6.61 37.11
C GLU A 34 18.69 7.88 37.95
N THR A 35 19.55 8.03 38.96
CA THR A 35 19.55 9.19 39.87
C THR A 35 19.83 10.51 39.16
N PHE A 36 20.57 10.50 38.05
CA PHE A 36 20.93 11.71 37.31
C PHE A 36 19.78 12.29 36.46
N PHE A 37 18.82 11.45 36.03
CA PHE A 37 17.72 11.89 35.15
C PHE A 37 16.32 11.64 35.70
N LYS A 38 16.21 11.13 36.94
CA LYS A 38 14.93 10.87 37.61
C LYS A 38 13.97 12.07 37.55
N THR A 39 14.47 13.28 37.79
CA THR A 39 13.66 14.51 37.74
C THR A 39 13.20 14.83 36.31
N ASN A 40 14.08 14.70 35.31
CA ASN A 40 13.77 14.96 33.91
C ASN A 40 12.73 13.97 33.36
N ILE A 41 12.88 12.69 33.69
CA ILE A 41 11.92 11.63 33.38
C ILE A 41 10.56 11.93 34.01
N GLY A 42 10.54 12.32 35.29
CA GLY A 42 9.30 12.70 35.99
C GLY A 42 8.57 13.88 35.34
N LEU A 43 9.31 14.91 34.91
CA LEU A 43 8.76 16.06 34.20
C LEU A 43 8.17 15.68 32.84
N CYS A 44 8.87 14.85 32.06
CA CYS A 44 8.36 14.36 30.78
C CYS A 44 7.10 13.51 30.97
N LYS A 45 7.10 12.57 31.92
CA LYS A 45 5.93 11.73 32.27
C LYS A 45 4.75 12.58 32.72
N LYS A 46 4.97 13.64 33.50
CA LYS A 46 3.92 14.58 33.92
C LYS A 46 3.32 15.36 32.73
N LYS A 47 4.16 15.88 31.83
CA LYS A 47 3.72 16.60 30.62
C LYS A 47 2.96 15.69 29.65
N LEU A 48 3.41 14.45 29.49
CA LEU A 48 2.70 13.42 28.71
C LEU A 48 1.39 12.97 29.40
N GLY A 49 1.34 12.96 30.73
CA GLY A 49 0.13 12.69 31.51
C GLY A 49 -0.98 13.73 31.27
N HIS A 50 -0.63 15.01 31.12
CA HIS A 50 -1.58 16.06 30.75
C HIS A 50 -2.09 15.92 29.30
N ALA A 51 -1.26 15.41 28.37
CA ALA A 51 -1.70 15.08 27.01
C ALA A 51 -2.63 13.85 26.99
N LYS A 52 -2.38 12.85 27.85
CA LYS A 52 -3.25 11.68 28.06
C LYS A 52 -4.63 12.04 28.61
N ALA A 53 -4.75 13.07 29.45
CA ALA A 53 -6.06 13.53 29.94
C ALA A 53 -6.95 14.12 28.82
N ARG A 54 -6.35 14.61 27.73
CA ARG A 54 -7.08 14.98 26.50
C ARG A 54 -7.45 13.79 25.61
N SER A 55 -6.71 12.68 25.69
CA SER A 55 -6.93 11.48 24.87
C SER A 55 -7.76 10.39 25.55
N GLN A 56 -8.13 10.56 26.84
CA GLN A 56 -8.85 9.56 27.64
C GLN A 56 -10.31 9.32 27.20
N GLY A 57 -10.79 9.98 26.14
CA GLY A 57 -12.07 9.68 25.49
C GLY A 57 -11.99 8.70 24.31
N GLN A 58 -10.81 8.37 23.78
CA GLN A 58 -10.70 7.46 22.63
C GLN A 58 -10.37 6.03 23.05
N VAL A 59 -11.41 5.20 23.07
CA VAL A 59 -11.33 3.75 23.19
C VAL A 59 -10.47 3.20 22.05
N LEU A 60 -9.49 2.34 22.35
CA LEU A 60 -8.84 1.49 21.36
C LEU A 60 -9.95 0.73 20.63
N LYS A 61 -10.18 1.00 19.34
CA LYS A 61 -11.12 0.21 18.53
C LYS A 61 -10.61 -1.23 18.47
N SER A 62 -11.03 -2.04 19.44
CA SER A 62 -10.67 -3.43 19.61
C SER A 62 -11.80 -4.29 19.10
N GLY A 63 -11.61 -4.87 17.92
CA GLY A 63 -12.52 -5.83 17.35
C GLY A 63 -12.10 -6.12 15.92
N VAL A 64 -12.31 -7.35 15.49
CA VAL A 64 -12.02 -7.90 14.15
C VAL A 64 -12.82 -7.17 13.03
N ASN A 65 -13.47 -6.04 13.33
CA ASN A 65 -14.44 -5.36 12.46
C ASN A 65 -14.52 -3.82 12.58
N ALA A 66 -13.61 -3.12 13.25
CA ALA A 66 -13.74 -1.67 13.42
C ALA A 66 -12.73 -0.90 12.56
N ALA A 67 -12.91 -0.96 11.23
CA ALA A 67 -12.22 -0.06 10.31
C ALA A 67 -12.49 1.40 10.70
N PHE A 68 -11.50 2.29 10.53
CA PHE A 68 -11.70 3.73 10.70
C PHE A 68 -12.82 4.21 9.77
N LYS A 69 -13.74 5.01 10.29
CA LYS A 69 -14.78 5.68 9.51
C LYS A 69 -14.19 7.00 9.03
N VAL A 70 -13.93 7.14 7.74
CA VAL A 70 -13.22 8.31 7.20
C VAL A 70 -14.16 9.06 6.27
N ALA A 71 -14.53 10.27 6.68
CA ALA A 71 -15.19 11.21 5.80
C ALA A 71 -14.18 11.68 4.75
N ILE A 72 -14.47 11.51 3.46
CA ILE A 72 -13.48 11.74 2.40
C ILE A 72 -14.01 12.68 1.30
N ILE A 73 -13.17 13.64 0.92
CA ILE A 73 -13.29 14.40 -0.32
C ILE A 73 -12.04 14.11 -1.16
N ALA A 74 -12.20 13.39 -2.26
CA ALA A 74 -11.12 13.02 -3.15
C ALA A 74 -11.61 12.91 -4.59
N ASP A 75 -10.71 13.14 -5.55
CA ASP A 75 -10.98 12.83 -6.96
C ASP A 75 -11.07 11.30 -7.16
N GLU A 76 -11.76 10.86 -8.22
CA GLU A 76 -12.01 9.43 -8.56
C GLU A 76 -10.79 8.51 -8.36
N PHE A 77 -9.62 8.92 -8.85
CA PHE A 77 -8.38 8.14 -8.76
C PHE A 77 -7.95 7.90 -7.32
N THR A 78 -7.96 8.94 -6.49
CA THR A 78 -7.56 8.88 -5.08
C THR A 78 -8.62 8.17 -4.25
N PHE A 79 -9.91 8.40 -4.51
CA PHE A 79 -10.98 7.66 -3.86
C PHE A 79 -10.82 6.15 -4.08
N ASN A 80 -10.68 5.72 -5.35
CA ASN A 80 -10.46 4.31 -5.69
C ASN A 80 -9.14 3.72 -5.14
N SER A 81 -8.18 4.57 -4.80
CA SER A 81 -6.90 4.16 -4.23
C SER A 81 -6.99 3.84 -2.73
N PHE A 82 -7.83 4.57 -1.99
CA PHE A 82 -7.93 4.46 -0.53
C PHE A 82 -9.22 3.79 -0.01
N LYS A 83 -10.27 3.69 -0.83
CA LYS A 83 -11.62 3.28 -0.37
C LYS A 83 -11.68 1.94 0.38
N ASP A 84 -10.69 1.06 0.18
CA ASP A 84 -10.62 -0.27 0.79
C ASP A 84 -9.69 -0.31 2.02
N GLU A 85 -9.02 0.79 2.36
CA GLU A 85 -8.11 0.87 3.52
C GLU A 85 -8.83 1.25 4.82
N PHE A 86 -10.06 1.74 4.70
CA PHE A 86 -10.92 2.19 5.77
C PHE A 86 -12.39 2.20 5.32
N LEU A 87 -13.34 2.44 6.22
CA LEU A 87 -14.73 2.67 5.84
C LEU A 87 -14.87 4.09 5.27
N ALA A 88 -14.78 4.20 3.94
CA ALA A 88 -14.85 5.48 3.23
C ALA A 88 -16.28 6.03 3.19
N ILE A 89 -16.45 7.27 3.64
CA ILE A 89 -17.71 8.02 3.62
C ILE A 89 -17.50 9.21 2.67
N PRO A 90 -17.73 9.04 1.35
CA PRO A 90 -17.57 10.13 0.39
C PRO A 90 -18.54 11.25 0.72
N LEU A 91 -18.01 12.48 0.83
CA LEU A 91 -18.83 13.65 1.15
C LEU A 91 -19.32 14.34 -0.11
N GLU A 92 -20.57 14.81 -0.03
CA GLU A 92 -21.20 15.66 -1.02
C GLU A 92 -21.53 17.02 -0.40
N PRO A 93 -21.38 18.14 -1.13
CA PRO A 93 -21.59 19.47 -0.56
C PRO A 93 -22.99 19.68 0.06
N ALA A 94 -24.01 19.03 -0.51
CA ALA A 94 -25.39 19.19 -0.07
C ALA A 94 -25.76 18.32 1.15
N THR A 95 -25.07 17.21 1.38
CA THR A 95 -25.48 16.19 2.36
C THR A 95 -24.41 15.84 3.39
N TRP A 96 -23.27 16.57 3.41
CA TRP A 96 -22.18 16.29 4.35
C TRP A 96 -22.63 16.29 5.82
N ARG A 97 -23.53 17.20 6.23
CA ARG A 97 -24.02 17.26 7.63
C ARG A 97 -24.71 15.95 8.03
N GLN A 98 -25.63 15.48 7.18
CA GLN A 98 -26.31 14.22 7.38
C GLN A 98 -25.32 13.04 7.41
N ALA A 99 -24.27 13.08 6.58
CA ALA A 99 -23.23 12.05 6.60
C ALA A 99 -22.46 12.04 7.93
N PHE A 100 -22.10 13.21 8.47
CA PHE A 100 -21.45 13.30 9.79
C PHE A 100 -22.37 12.82 10.91
N GLU A 101 -23.65 13.19 10.88
CA GLU A 101 -24.65 12.75 11.87
C GLU A 101 -24.92 11.25 11.81
N SER A 102 -24.97 10.67 10.61
CA SER A 102 -25.32 9.25 10.42
C SER A 102 -24.14 8.32 10.67
N TYR A 103 -22.94 8.74 10.26
CA TYR A 103 -21.76 7.87 10.26
C TYR A 103 -20.77 8.21 11.36
N GLU A 104 -20.81 9.39 11.98
CA GLU A 104 -19.89 9.82 13.05
C GLU A 104 -18.42 9.51 12.70
N PRO A 105 -17.84 10.16 11.68
CA PRO A 105 -16.51 9.83 11.17
C PRO A 105 -15.42 10.07 12.23
N ASP A 106 -14.40 9.21 12.24
CA ASP A 106 -13.25 9.32 13.13
C ASP A 106 -12.22 10.34 12.62
N ILE A 107 -12.16 10.51 11.29
CA ILE A 107 -11.16 11.32 10.59
C ILE A 107 -11.85 11.98 9.39
N PHE A 108 -11.51 13.24 9.11
CA PHE A 108 -11.84 13.90 7.85
C PHE A 108 -10.59 13.98 6.97
N PHE A 109 -10.64 13.36 5.78
CA PHE A 109 -9.56 13.37 4.79
C PHE A 109 -10.00 14.13 3.54
N CYS A 110 -9.28 15.19 3.18
CA CYS A 110 -9.53 15.97 1.98
C CYS A 110 -8.27 16.00 1.11
N GLU A 111 -8.42 15.66 -0.15
CA GLU A 111 -7.40 15.90 -1.17
C GLU A 111 -7.52 17.32 -1.73
N SER A 112 -6.44 17.82 -2.34
CA SER A 112 -6.49 18.92 -3.32
C SER A 112 -7.27 18.50 -4.59
N ALA A 113 -8.58 18.30 -4.44
CA ALA A 113 -9.46 17.73 -5.46
C ALA A 113 -9.95 18.79 -6.48
N TRP A 114 -10.12 18.37 -7.73
CA TRP A 114 -10.63 19.20 -8.84
C TRP A 114 -12.11 18.96 -9.15
N SER A 115 -12.63 17.80 -8.82
CA SER A 115 -13.97 17.34 -9.18
C SER A 115 -14.68 16.67 -8.01
N GLY A 116 -13.96 15.86 -7.23
CA GLY A 116 -14.57 14.92 -6.29
C GLY A 116 -14.72 13.51 -6.88
N PRO A 117 -15.44 12.60 -6.19
CA PRO A 117 -15.42 11.17 -6.52
C PRO A 117 -16.09 10.85 -7.88
N ASP A 118 -16.99 11.73 -8.34
CA ASP A 118 -17.65 11.65 -9.64
C ASP A 118 -17.04 12.69 -10.60
N SER A 119 -16.23 12.21 -11.55
CA SER A 119 -15.53 13.04 -12.54
C SER A 119 -16.46 13.66 -13.59
N ASN A 120 -17.70 13.17 -13.73
CA ASN A 120 -18.71 13.70 -14.64
C ASN A 120 -19.54 14.81 -14.00
N ARG A 121 -20.11 14.56 -12.81
CA ARG A 121 -20.91 15.56 -12.09
C ARG A 121 -20.04 16.65 -11.45
N ARG A 122 -18.81 16.30 -11.06
CA ARG A 122 -17.80 17.18 -10.45
C ARG A 122 -18.33 18.01 -9.27
N PRO A 123 -18.90 17.36 -8.22
CA PRO A 123 -19.58 18.05 -7.12
C PRO A 123 -18.71 19.07 -6.37
N TRP A 124 -17.40 18.87 -6.33
CA TRP A 124 -16.45 19.74 -5.62
C TRP A 124 -15.69 20.73 -6.53
N LYS A 125 -16.08 20.82 -7.81
CA LYS A 125 -15.40 21.68 -8.80
C LYS A 125 -15.35 23.13 -8.33
N GLY A 126 -14.13 23.64 -8.16
CA GLY A 126 -13.89 25.03 -7.79
C GLY A 126 -14.29 25.35 -6.35
N SER A 127 -14.47 24.35 -5.48
CA SER A 127 -14.88 24.53 -4.07
C SER A 127 -13.82 24.10 -3.05
N ILE A 128 -12.65 23.62 -3.52
CA ILE A 128 -11.55 23.15 -2.66
C ILE A 128 -10.39 24.15 -2.60
N TYR A 129 -9.88 24.62 -3.75
CA TYR A 129 -8.84 25.66 -3.77
C TYR A 129 -9.44 27.05 -3.56
N ALA A 130 -8.67 27.98 -3.00
CA ALA A 130 -9.03 29.40 -3.06
C ALA A 130 -8.56 30.01 -4.38
N SER A 131 -9.20 31.08 -4.85
CA SER A 131 -8.77 31.75 -6.08
C SER A 131 -8.83 33.26 -5.97
N VAL A 132 -7.80 33.93 -6.48
CA VAL A 132 -7.85 35.39 -6.73
C VAL A 132 -8.91 35.78 -7.76
N ASN A 133 -9.38 34.84 -8.59
CA ASN A 133 -10.42 35.09 -9.58
C ASN A 133 -11.83 35.11 -8.98
N PHE A 134 -12.02 34.63 -7.74
CA PHE A 134 -13.32 34.65 -7.08
C PHE A 134 -13.46 35.88 -6.19
N LYS A 135 -14.52 36.67 -6.41
CA LYS A 135 -14.83 37.86 -5.59
C LYS A 135 -15.28 37.51 -4.17
N LYS A 136 -15.78 36.29 -3.96
CA LYS A 136 -16.30 35.79 -2.69
C LYS A 136 -15.62 34.45 -2.35
N GLU A 137 -15.62 34.11 -1.07
CA GLU A 137 -15.14 32.80 -0.61
C GLU A 137 -15.95 31.68 -1.27
N ASN A 138 -15.27 30.86 -2.07
CA ASN A 138 -15.82 29.78 -2.86
C ASN A 138 -15.80 28.43 -2.12
N ARG A 139 -15.09 28.36 -0.99
CA ARG A 139 -14.91 27.13 -0.19
C ARG A 139 -15.84 27.07 1.02
N SER A 140 -16.94 27.82 1.06
CA SER A 140 -17.80 27.96 2.24
C SER A 140 -18.23 26.61 2.84
N THR A 141 -18.67 25.67 2.00
CA THR A 141 -19.05 24.32 2.46
C THR A 141 -17.88 23.54 3.07
N LEU A 142 -16.67 23.64 2.49
CA LEU A 142 -15.47 23.00 3.05
C LEU A 142 -15.10 23.61 4.40
N LEU A 143 -15.15 24.94 4.51
CA LEU A 143 -14.87 25.65 5.76
C LEU A 143 -15.91 25.32 6.85
N ASP A 144 -17.17 25.12 6.48
CA ASP A 144 -18.21 24.64 7.40
C ASP A 144 -17.93 23.22 7.91
N ILE A 145 -17.48 22.31 7.03
CA ILE A 145 -17.06 20.94 7.42
C ILE A 145 -15.89 21.03 8.42
N LEU A 146 -14.86 21.82 8.12
CA LEU A 146 -13.70 22.01 8.99
C LEU A 146 -14.09 22.63 10.34
N SER A 147 -15.02 23.59 10.32
CA SER A 147 -15.58 24.19 11.55
C SER A 147 -16.28 23.15 12.42
N HIS A 148 -17.06 22.26 11.80
CA HIS A 148 -17.71 21.14 12.49
C HIS A 148 -16.67 20.14 13.03
N CYS A 149 -15.67 19.76 12.24
CA CYS A 149 -14.59 18.87 12.68
C CYS A 149 -13.88 19.42 13.93
N ARG A 150 -13.53 20.71 13.93
CA ARG A 150 -12.93 21.38 15.11
C ARG A 150 -13.84 21.36 16.33
N LYS A 151 -15.15 21.55 16.15
CA LYS A 151 -16.13 21.53 17.24
C LYS A 151 -16.27 20.14 17.87
N GLU A 152 -16.31 19.10 17.04
CA GLU A 152 -16.50 17.72 17.47
C GLU A 152 -15.18 16.98 17.78
N GLY A 153 -14.03 17.64 17.60
CA GLY A 153 -12.71 17.05 17.86
C GLY A 153 -12.28 15.99 16.83
N ILE A 154 -12.82 16.06 15.61
CA ILE A 154 -12.46 15.16 14.50
C ILE A 154 -11.19 15.70 13.83
N PRO A 155 -10.08 14.94 13.80
CA PRO A 155 -8.85 15.37 13.14
C PRO A 155 -9.06 15.53 11.63
N SER A 156 -8.61 16.65 11.11
CA SER A 156 -8.69 16.99 9.68
C SER A 156 -7.34 16.86 8.98
N VAL A 157 -7.33 16.12 7.87
CA VAL A 157 -6.15 15.82 7.05
C VAL A 157 -6.34 16.42 5.66
N PHE A 158 -5.38 17.22 5.21
CA PHE A 158 -5.31 17.68 3.82
C PHE A 158 -4.16 16.99 3.07
N TRP A 159 -4.43 16.31 1.97
CA TRP A 159 -3.40 15.75 1.08
C TRP A 159 -3.30 16.56 -0.20
N ASN A 160 -2.24 17.36 -0.32
CA ASN A 160 -1.97 18.14 -1.52
C ASN A 160 -1.19 17.29 -2.55
N LYS A 161 -1.93 16.76 -3.52
CA LYS A 161 -1.40 15.98 -4.65
C LYS A 161 -0.91 16.84 -5.82
N GLU A 162 -1.17 18.15 -5.77
CA GLU A 162 -0.83 19.09 -6.85
C GLU A 162 0.51 19.80 -6.60
N ASP A 163 1.14 19.56 -5.44
CA ASP A 163 2.49 20.02 -5.14
C ASP A 163 3.55 19.25 -5.96
N PRO A 164 4.64 19.88 -6.40
CA PRO A 164 5.00 21.28 -6.18
C PRO A 164 4.38 22.23 -7.23
N THR A 165 3.78 21.69 -8.30
CA THR A 165 3.29 22.43 -9.48
C THR A 165 2.35 23.57 -9.12
N HIS A 166 1.38 23.32 -8.23
CA HIS A 166 0.39 24.32 -7.81
C HIS A 166 0.72 25.01 -6.48
N TYR A 167 1.88 24.76 -5.87
CA TYR A 167 2.21 25.36 -4.57
C TYR A 167 2.19 26.90 -4.62
N SER A 168 2.78 27.47 -5.68
CA SER A 168 2.86 28.92 -5.88
C SER A 168 1.67 29.47 -6.69
N ASP A 169 0.75 28.61 -7.13
CA ASP A 169 -0.42 29.01 -7.90
C ASP A 169 -1.42 29.73 -6.99
N ARG A 170 -1.77 30.98 -7.32
CA ARG A 170 -2.75 31.79 -6.58
C ARG A 170 -4.11 31.85 -7.28
N VAL A 171 -4.19 31.35 -8.51
CA VAL A 171 -5.46 31.09 -9.21
C VAL A 171 -6.09 29.81 -8.67
N HIS A 172 -5.29 28.79 -8.37
CA HIS A 172 -5.73 27.55 -7.73
C HIS A 172 -4.97 27.33 -6.43
N ASP A 173 -5.18 28.23 -5.46
CA ASP A 173 -4.45 28.28 -4.20
C ASP A 173 -4.90 27.19 -3.22
N PHE A 174 -4.37 25.98 -3.42
CA PHE A 174 -4.53 24.86 -2.50
C PHE A 174 -3.75 25.06 -1.20
N VAL A 175 -2.68 25.87 -1.21
CA VAL A 175 -1.89 26.16 0.00
C VAL A 175 -2.71 26.98 1.00
N LYS A 176 -3.51 27.95 0.53
CA LYS A 176 -4.47 28.66 1.38
C LYS A 176 -5.54 27.74 1.97
N THR A 177 -5.88 26.63 1.30
CA THR A 177 -6.76 25.60 1.86
C THR A 177 -6.05 24.71 2.85
N ALA A 178 -4.84 24.24 2.56
CA ALA A 178 -4.04 23.40 3.44
C ALA A 178 -3.86 24.01 4.84
N ARG A 179 -3.74 25.33 4.94
CA ARG A 179 -3.60 26.07 6.20
C ARG A 179 -4.81 25.97 7.15
N GLU A 180 -5.96 25.52 6.67
CA GLU A 180 -7.19 25.40 7.45
C GLU A 180 -7.34 24.02 8.14
N PHE A 181 -6.43 23.08 7.85
CA PHE A 181 -6.45 21.70 8.34
C PHE A 181 -5.42 21.48 9.46
N ASP A 182 -5.68 20.47 10.31
CA ASP A 182 -4.80 20.12 11.43
C ASP A 182 -3.48 19.47 10.97
N PHE A 183 -3.54 18.70 9.87
CA PHE A 183 -2.42 17.98 9.29
C PHE A 183 -2.40 18.17 7.78
N VAL A 184 -1.20 18.45 7.23
CA VAL A 184 -0.98 18.57 5.79
C VAL A 184 -0.02 17.48 5.33
N PHE A 185 -0.42 16.75 4.30
CA PHE A 185 0.43 15.82 3.59
C PHE A 185 0.68 16.38 2.19
N THR A 186 1.90 16.24 1.69
CA THR A 186 2.27 16.69 0.34
C THR A 186 2.92 15.55 -0.41
N THR A 187 2.64 15.47 -1.70
CA THR A 187 3.25 14.50 -2.61
C THR A 187 4.70 14.84 -2.96
N ALA A 188 5.13 16.09 -2.73
CA ALA A 188 6.48 16.59 -2.95
C ALA A 188 7.16 16.89 -1.60
N ALA A 189 8.11 16.03 -1.18
CA ALA A 189 8.78 16.14 0.11
C ALA A 189 9.49 17.49 0.32
N GLU A 190 10.02 18.08 -0.75
CA GLU A 190 10.63 19.41 -0.74
C GLU A 190 9.65 20.54 -0.37
N CYS A 191 8.34 20.35 -0.53
CA CYS A 191 7.33 21.32 -0.11
C CYS A 191 7.13 21.36 1.40
N ILE A 192 7.57 20.36 2.17
CA ILE A 192 7.42 20.33 3.63
C ILE A 192 8.09 21.55 4.26
N GLU A 193 9.35 21.81 3.91
CA GLU A 193 10.09 22.96 4.43
C GLU A 193 9.48 24.28 3.96
N ARG A 194 8.87 24.32 2.78
CA ARG A 194 8.16 25.49 2.28
C ARG A 194 6.91 25.77 3.13
N TYR A 195 6.07 24.77 3.41
CA TYR A 195 4.91 24.96 4.29
C TYR A 195 5.30 25.43 5.69
N ARG A 196 6.42 24.92 6.23
CA ARG A 196 6.97 25.34 7.52
C ARG A 196 7.44 26.80 7.48
N ALA A 197 8.25 27.17 6.49
CA ALA A 197 8.85 28.49 6.38
C ALA A 197 7.85 29.58 5.97
N ASP A 198 7.04 29.32 4.95
CA ASP A 198 6.16 30.31 4.33
C ASP A 198 4.84 30.50 5.11
N HIS A 199 4.41 29.46 5.83
CA HIS A 199 3.08 29.41 6.46
C HIS A 199 3.06 28.97 7.92
N GLY A 200 4.21 28.65 8.51
CA GLY A 200 4.32 28.27 9.93
C GLY A 200 3.63 26.94 10.28
N LEU A 201 3.37 26.08 9.28
CA LEU A 201 2.68 24.81 9.52
C LEU A 201 3.66 23.78 10.09
N GLY A 202 3.39 23.29 11.30
CA GLY A 202 4.24 22.29 11.97
C GLY A 202 3.94 20.84 11.58
N ASN A 203 2.67 20.52 11.36
CA ASN A 203 2.18 19.17 11.07
C ASN A 203 2.16 18.90 9.57
N VAL A 204 3.33 18.92 8.94
CA VAL A 204 3.49 18.71 7.49
C VAL A 204 4.38 17.52 7.21
N PHE A 205 3.91 16.61 6.33
CA PHE A 205 4.56 15.33 6.06
C PHE A 205 4.57 14.99 4.56
N ALA A 206 5.54 14.18 4.13
CA ALA A 206 5.53 13.60 2.79
C ALA A 206 4.53 12.45 2.73
N LEU A 207 3.71 12.41 1.69
CA LEU A 207 2.89 11.26 1.35
C LEU A 207 2.93 11.07 -0.18
N PRO A 208 3.94 10.35 -0.68
CA PRO A 208 4.05 10.04 -2.11
C PRO A 208 2.87 9.18 -2.57
N PHE A 209 2.62 9.16 -3.88
CA PHE A 209 1.69 8.19 -4.46
C PHE A 209 2.12 6.73 -4.17
N ALA A 210 1.20 5.82 -4.46
CA ALA A 210 1.32 4.38 -4.21
C ALA A 210 0.41 3.60 -5.16
N THR A 211 0.37 2.27 -5.00
CA THR A 211 -0.58 1.38 -5.68
C THR A 211 -1.70 0.91 -4.74
N ASN A 212 -2.88 0.60 -5.27
CA ASN A 212 -3.91 -0.22 -4.60
C ASN A 212 -3.82 -1.64 -5.19
N PRO A 213 -3.22 -2.62 -4.49
CA PRO A 213 -3.06 -3.97 -5.03
C PRO A 213 -4.38 -4.67 -5.35
N ARG A 214 -5.48 -4.34 -4.66
CA ARG A 214 -6.80 -4.94 -4.95
C ARG A 214 -7.29 -4.57 -6.35
N LEU A 215 -6.91 -3.38 -6.84
CA LEU A 215 -7.23 -2.92 -8.18
C LEU A 215 -6.11 -3.26 -9.18
N PHE A 216 -4.88 -2.86 -8.87
CA PHE A 216 -3.70 -3.09 -9.72
C PHE A 216 -2.89 -4.26 -9.18
N ASN A 217 -3.10 -5.44 -9.75
CA ASN A 217 -2.39 -6.67 -9.38
C ASN A 217 -1.89 -7.39 -10.63
N PRO A 218 -0.97 -8.35 -10.46
CA PRO A 218 -0.40 -9.10 -11.56
C PRO A 218 -1.24 -10.29 -12.03
N VAL A 219 -2.43 -10.54 -11.47
CA VAL A 219 -3.24 -11.73 -11.79
C VAL A 219 -3.66 -11.71 -13.26
N GLU A 220 -3.33 -12.77 -13.98
CA GLU A 220 -3.65 -12.94 -15.40
C GLU A 220 -4.90 -13.84 -15.55
N THR A 221 -5.86 -13.42 -16.38
CA THR A 221 -7.17 -14.10 -16.49
C THR A 221 -7.33 -14.96 -17.74
N SER A 222 -6.50 -14.82 -18.79
CA SER A 222 -6.38 -15.81 -19.90
C SER A 222 -5.54 -15.36 -21.11
N SER A 223 -5.11 -14.09 -21.21
CA SER A 223 -4.34 -13.61 -22.37
C SER A 223 -2.84 -13.54 -22.10
N ILE A 224 -2.04 -14.07 -23.04
CA ILE A 224 -0.59 -13.83 -23.09
C ILE A 224 -0.37 -12.34 -23.32
N ARG A 225 0.47 -11.72 -22.48
CA ARG A 225 0.88 -10.33 -22.64
C ARG A 225 1.52 -10.07 -24.01
N SER A 226 1.14 -8.98 -24.65
CA SER A 226 1.75 -8.58 -25.91
C SER A 226 3.13 -7.93 -25.72
N SER A 227 3.92 -7.87 -26.80
CA SER A 227 5.16 -7.09 -26.88
C SER A 227 4.95 -5.63 -27.28
N ARG A 228 3.69 -5.16 -27.36
CA ARG A 228 3.36 -3.75 -27.64
C ARG A 228 3.81 -2.86 -26.48
N VAL A 229 3.82 -1.56 -26.65
CA VAL A 229 4.10 -0.62 -25.56
C VAL A 229 2.85 0.20 -25.28
N VAL A 230 2.29 0.06 -24.07
CA VAL A 230 1.04 0.75 -23.72
C VAL A 230 1.33 2.08 -23.04
N PHE A 231 0.55 3.11 -23.37
CA PHE A 231 0.54 4.38 -22.65
C PHE A 231 -0.89 4.75 -22.33
N ALA A 232 -1.16 5.19 -21.09
CA ALA A 232 -2.48 5.66 -20.70
C ALA A 232 -2.40 7.07 -20.13
N GLY A 233 -2.62 8.05 -20.99
CA GLY A 233 -2.47 9.47 -20.68
C GLY A 233 -2.59 10.31 -21.94
N SER A 234 -2.55 11.63 -21.76
CA SER A 234 -2.82 12.58 -22.84
C SER A 234 -1.61 13.45 -23.17
N TRP A 235 -1.70 14.07 -24.34
CA TRP A 235 -0.84 15.16 -24.75
C TRP A 235 -1.19 16.46 -24.02
N TYR A 236 -0.17 17.25 -23.71
CA TYR A 236 -0.30 18.54 -23.06
C TYR A 236 0.70 19.52 -23.68
N ALA A 237 0.29 20.25 -24.72
CA ALA A 237 1.17 21.10 -25.51
C ALA A 237 1.82 22.26 -24.70
N ASN A 238 1.20 22.62 -23.57
CA ASN A 238 1.75 23.60 -22.63
C ASN A 238 2.94 23.06 -21.82
N HIS A 239 3.07 21.74 -21.65
CA HIS A 239 4.22 21.09 -21.00
C HIS A 239 5.31 20.74 -22.03
N LYS A 240 5.93 21.78 -22.60
CA LYS A 240 6.85 21.68 -23.74
C LYS A 240 7.94 20.61 -23.58
N GLN A 241 8.64 20.57 -22.45
CA GLN A 241 9.70 19.59 -22.23
C GLN A 241 9.16 18.16 -22.18
N ARG A 242 8.10 17.93 -21.39
CA ARG A 242 7.45 16.61 -21.32
C ARG A 242 6.94 16.15 -22.69
N SER A 243 6.38 17.06 -23.49
CA SER A 243 5.95 16.79 -24.86
C SER A 243 7.12 16.42 -25.77
N ALA A 244 8.25 17.14 -25.69
CA ALA A 244 9.46 16.81 -26.45
C ALA A 244 10.07 15.46 -26.05
N ASP A 245 10.12 15.15 -24.75
CA ASP A 245 10.57 13.85 -24.25
C ASP A 245 9.64 12.72 -24.75
N MET A 246 8.32 12.95 -24.68
CA MET A 246 7.33 12.01 -25.16
C MET A 246 7.47 11.74 -26.65
N GLU A 247 7.67 12.79 -27.46
CA GLU A 247 7.88 12.66 -28.89
C GLU A 247 9.14 11.85 -29.20
N THR A 248 10.26 12.18 -28.55
CA THR A 248 11.54 11.48 -28.71
C THR A 248 11.42 9.99 -28.38
N ILE A 249 10.83 9.66 -27.22
CA ILE A 249 10.69 8.28 -26.76
C ILE A 249 9.73 7.49 -27.65
N LEU A 250 8.60 8.09 -28.07
CA LEU A 250 7.66 7.41 -28.95
C LEU A 250 8.25 7.16 -30.34
N ASP A 251 8.99 8.13 -30.89
CA ASP A 251 9.69 7.96 -32.16
C ASP A 251 10.70 6.82 -32.08
N ASP A 252 11.49 6.74 -30.99
CA ASP A 252 12.45 5.66 -30.77
C ASP A 252 11.78 4.29 -30.63
N VAL A 253 10.65 4.20 -29.92
CA VAL A 253 9.86 2.97 -29.78
C VAL A 253 9.36 2.50 -31.14
N ILE A 254 8.78 3.41 -31.93
CA ILE A 254 8.23 3.10 -33.26
C ILE A 254 9.34 2.74 -34.25
N ALA A 255 10.43 3.52 -34.30
CA ALA A 255 11.59 3.25 -35.14
C ALA A 255 12.30 1.94 -34.76
N GLY A 256 12.20 1.54 -33.48
CA GLY A 256 12.65 0.25 -32.98
C GLY A 256 11.77 -0.95 -33.37
N GLY A 257 10.68 -0.74 -34.10
CA GLY A 257 9.78 -1.79 -34.56
C GLY A 257 8.74 -2.25 -33.54
N LEU A 258 8.61 -1.54 -32.40
CA LEU A 258 7.57 -1.81 -31.41
C LEU A 258 6.29 -1.03 -31.76
N THR A 259 5.13 -1.65 -31.56
CA THR A 259 3.83 -0.98 -31.74
C THR A 259 3.40 -0.28 -30.44
N ALA A 260 3.11 1.02 -30.50
CA ALA A 260 2.51 1.76 -29.39
C ALA A 260 0.98 1.59 -29.37
N GLU A 261 0.40 1.54 -28.17
CA GLU A 261 -1.05 1.65 -27.93
C GLU A 261 -1.30 2.76 -26.91
N ILE A 262 -1.88 3.87 -27.36
CA ILE A 262 -2.01 5.10 -26.57
C ILE A 262 -3.49 5.29 -26.21
N TYR A 263 -3.83 5.01 -24.96
CA TYR A 263 -5.15 5.26 -24.40
C TYR A 263 -5.26 6.71 -23.93
N ASP A 264 -5.82 7.56 -24.80
CA ASP A 264 -5.89 9.00 -24.61
C ASP A 264 -7.14 9.42 -23.82
N ARG A 265 -6.95 10.10 -22.69
CA ARG A 265 -8.06 10.56 -21.83
C ARG A 265 -8.91 11.64 -22.49
N TYR A 266 -8.32 12.40 -23.40
CA TYR A 266 -8.97 13.46 -24.18
C TYR A 266 -9.18 13.03 -25.64
N HIS A 267 -9.36 11.72 -25.87
CA HIS A 267 -9.57 11.19 -27.20
C HIS A 267 -10.79 11.84 -27.87
N GLY A 268 -10.55 12.51 -29.01
CA GLY A 268 -11.60 13.24 -29.74
C GLY A 268 -11.96 14.61 -29.16
N ASP A 269 -11.23 15.10 -28.15
CA ASP A 269 -11.35 16.48 -27.66
C ASP A 269 -10.89 17.48 -28.73
N ALA A 270 -11.51 18.66 -28.74
CA ALA A 270 -11.21 19.75 -29.67
C ALA A 270 -10.15 20.73 -29.13
N ASP A 271 -9.81 20.68 -27.84
CA ASP A 271 -8.83 21.58 -27.22
C ASP A 271 -7.45 21.40 -27.88
N PRO A 272 -6.87 22.45 -28.49
CA PRO A 272 -5.54 22.40 -29.08
C PRO A 272 -4.44 21.97 -28.11
N LEU A 273 -4.61 22.18 -26.79
CA LEU A 273 -3.64 21.75 -25.78
C LEU A 273 -3.54 20.22 -25.67
N HIS A 274 -4.61 19.50 -26.01
CA HIS A 274 -4.69 18.05 -25.92
C HIS A 274 -4.52 17.35 -27.27
N ARG A 275 -4.32 18.11 -28.35
CA ARG A 275 -4.12 17.55 -29.69
C ARG A 275 -2.76 16.88 -29.81
N TRP A 276 -2.78 15.59 -30.11
CA TRP A 276 -1.59 14.81 -30.45
C TRP A 276 -1.02 15.16 -31.83
N PRO A 277 0.32 15.10 -32.02
CA PRO A 277 0.94 15.17 -33.34
C PRO A 277 0.36 14.14 -34.33
N ASP A 278 0.18 14.53 -35.59
CA ASP A 278 -0.49 13.71 -36.62
C ASP A 278 0.14 12.33 -36.81
N LYS A 279 1.46 12.23 -36.67
CA LYS A 279 2.21 10.97 -36.77
C LYS A 279 1.79 9.92 -35.74
N TYR A 280 1.18 10.31 -34.62
CA TYR A 280 0.75 9.38 -33.56
C TYR A 280 -0.73 9.00 -33.62
N GLN A 281 -1.54 9.67 -34.44
CA GLN A 281 -2.98 9.42 -34.57
C GLN A 281 -3.34 7.93 -34.80
N PRO A 282 -2.58 7.15 -35.62
CA PRO A 282 -2.89 5.73 -35.82
C PRO A 282 -2.76 4.84 -34.58
N PHE A 283 -2.05 5.30 -33.53
CA PHE A 283 -1.83 4.54 -32.29
C PHE A 283 -2.82 4.90 -31.17
N LEU A 284 -3.63 5.94 -31.38
CA LEU A 284 -4.58 6.41 -30.37
C LEU A 284 -5.76 5.45 -30.21
N LYS A 285 -6.15 5.28 -28.96
CA LYS A 285 -7.31 4.54 -28.49
C LYS A 285 -8.12 5.45 -27.56
N PRO A 286 -9.45 5.26 -27.47
CA PRO A 286 -10.25 5.92 -26.45
C PRO A 286 -9.70 5.63 -25.04
N GLY A 287 -9.70 6.66 -24.19
CA GLY A 287 -9.39 6.51 -22.77
C GLY A 287 -10.31 5.50 -22.08
N GLN A 288 -9.82 4.90 -21.01
CA GLN A 288 -10.57 3.92 -20.21
C GLN A 288 -10.87 4.49 -18.81
N PRO A 289 -12.01 4.11 -18.20
CA PRO A 289 -12.28 4.37 -16.78
C PRO A 289 -11.16 3.85 -15.89
N HIS A 290 -10.95 4.48 -14.73
CA HIS A 290 -9.85 4.12 -13.82
C HIS A 290 -9.90 2.64 -13.40
N GLU A 291 -11.10 2.09 -13.20
CA GLU A 291 -11.30 0.69 -12.82
C GLU A 291 -10.92 -0.33 -13.90
N HIS A 292 -10.88 0.07 -15.18
CA HIS A 292 -10.47 -0.78 -16.30
C HIS A 292 -8.98 -0.62 -16.65
N MET A 293 -8.28 0.34 -16.04
CA MET A 293 -6.84 0.54 -16.24
C MET A 293 -5.97 -0.68 -15.94
N PRO A 294 -6.29 -1.55 -14.96
CA PRO A 294 -5.52 -2.78 -14.74
C PRO A 294 -5.47 -3.69 -15.97
N GLU A 295 -6.53 -3.75 -16.78
CA GLU A 295 -6.57 -4.55 -18.01
C GLU A 295 -5.65 -3.98 -19.08
N VAL A 296 -5.65 -2.64 -19.23
CA VAL A 296 -4.75 -1.92 -20.13
C VAL A 296 -3.30 -2.14 -19.74
N TYR A 297 -2.95 -1.99 -18.46
CA TYR A 297 -1.58 -2.18 -18.00
C TYR A 297 -1.13 -3.65 -18.13
N LYS A 298 -2.04 -4.61 -17.90
CA LYS A 298 -1.75 -6.04 -18.05
C LYS A 298 -1.70 -6.53 -19.50
N SER A 299 -2.18 -5.76 -20.49
CA SER A 299 -2.21 -6.20 -21.90
C SER A 299 -0.81 -6.30 -22.53
N SER A 300 0.20 -5.76 -21.86
CA SER A 300 1.58 -5.70 -22.34
C SER A 300 2.61 -5.98 -21.23
N CYS A 301 3.83 -6.34 -21.65
CA CYS A 301 5.01 -6.36 -20.80
C CYS A 301 5.62 -4.97 -20.53
N PHE A 302 5.28 -3.94 -21.32
CA PHE A 302 5.89 -2.62 -21.30
C PHE A 302 4.84 -1.51 -21.19
N GLY A 303 4.99 -0.63 -20.20
CA GLY A 303 4.14 0.54 -20.00
C GLY A 303 4.96 1.83 -20.00
N LEU A 304 4.52 2.81 -20.80
CA LEU A 304 5.13 4.13 -20.84
C LEU A 304 4.64 5.02 -19.70
N ASN A 305 5.55 5.85 -19.21
CA ASN A 305 5.26 6.89 -18.25
C ASN A 305 6.00 8.19 -18.59
N PHE A 306 5.30 9.32 -18.50
CA PHE A 306 5.90 10.63 -18.76
C PHE A 306 5.60 11.59 -17.61
N ASN A 307 6.65 12.00 -16.90
CA ASN A 307 6.60 12.90 -15.77
C ASN A 307 6.76 14.35 -16.23
N THR A 308 5.93 15.24 -15.69
CA THR A 308 6.07 16.69 -15.86
C THR A 308 7.04 17.26 -14.82
N VAL A 309 6.94 16.79 -13.58
CA VAL A 309 7.86 17.12 -12.49
C VAL A 309 9.00 16.11 -12.52
N THR A 310 10.23 16.58 -12.73
CA THR A 310 11.41 15.71 -12.92
C THR A 310 12.48 15.91 -11.84
N ASP A 311 12.38 16.96 -11.04
CA ASP A 311 13.34 17.37 -10.02
C ASP A 311 12.91 17.02 -8.58
N SER A 312 11.63 16.69 -8.37
CA SER A 312 11.12 16.25 -7.07
C SER A 312 11.68 14.89 -6.66
N ALA A 313 11.95 14.73 -5.36
CA ALA A 313 12.39 13.47 -4.77
C ALA A 313 11.23 12.47 -4.57
N THR A 314 9.97 12.93 -4.55
CA THR A 314 8.82 12.07 -4.27
C THR A 314 7.60 12.29 -5.16
N MET A 315 7.49 13.44 -5.83
CA MET A 315 6.41 13.69 -6.79
C MET A 315 6.79 13.17 -8.17
N PHE A 316 6.06 12.13 -8.60
CA PHE A 316 6.02 11.64 -9.97
C PHE A 316 4.69 10.92 -10.22
N ALA A 317 4.42 10.54 -11.46
CA ALA A 317 3.11 9.98 -11.81
C ALA A 317 2.83 8.64 -11.09
N ARG A 318 1.63 8.54 -10.48
CA ARG A 318 1.12 7.31 -9.85
C ARG A 318 1.21 6.05 -10.73
N ARG A 319 1.14 6.25 -12.06
CA ARG A 319 1.24 5.20 -13.09
C ARG A 319 2.46 4.30 -12.89
N VAL A 320 3.58 4.84 -12.41
CA VAL A 320 4.78 4.04 -12.13
C VAL A 320 4.46 2.90 -11.15
N PHE A 321 3.81 3.21 -10.03
CA PHE A 321 3.39 2.21 -9.04
C PHE A 321 2.34 1.26 -9.61
N GLU A 322 1.35 1.77 -10.33
CA GLU A 322 0.26 0.97 -10.91
C GLU A 322 0.78 -0.05 -11.93
N LEU A 323 1.68 0.36 -12.84
CA LEU A 323 2.31 -0.52 -13.83
C LEU A 323 3.13 -1.62 -13.15
N MET A 324 3.98 -1.27 -12.18
CA MET A 324 4.80 -2.22 -11.44
C MET A 324 3.94 -3.22 -10.65
N SER A 325 2.86 -2.74 -10.03
CA SER A 325 1.88 -3.57 -9.31
C SER A 325 1.13 -4.53 -10.25
N CYS A 326 0.94 -4.13 -11.52
CA CYS A 326 0.47 -5.00 -12.59
C CYS A 326 1.57 -5.87 -13.21
N ASN A 327 2.76 -5.97 -12.61
CA ASN A 327 3.93 -6.70 -13.14
C ASN A 327 4.28 -6.25 -14.57
N THR A 328 4.26 -4.96 -14.84
CA THR A 328 4.53 -4.37 -16.16
C THR A 328 5.77 -3.48 -16.08
N LEU A 329 6.73 -3.66 -16.99
CA LEU A 329 7.97 -2.90 -16.96
C LEU A 329 7.69 -1.43 -17.29
N VAL A 330 8.19 -0.52 -16.45
CA VAL A 330 8.04 0.92 -16.66
C VAL A 330 9.15 1.42 -17.57
N VAL A 331 8.74 2.08 -18.65
CA VAL A 331 9.61 2.86 -19.54
C VAL A 331 9.23 4.33 -19.36
N SER A 332 10.16 5.18 -18.96
CA SER A 332 9.86 6.57 -18.59
C SER A 332 10.88 7.57 -19.12
N ASN A 333 10.54 8.86 -19.15
CA ASN A 333 11.55 9.91 -19.10
C ASN A 333 12.16 9.98 -17.68
N TYR A 334 13.36 10.52 -17.56
CA TYR A 334 14.01 10.65 -16.26
C TYR A 334 13.23 11.59 -15.34
N ALA A 335 13.00 11.11 -14.12
CA ALA A 335 12.55 11.91 -13.00
C ALA A 335 13.31 11.46 -11.75
N ARG A 336 13.81 12.41 -10.97
CA ARG A 336 14.64 12.16 -9.80
C ARG A 336 13.97 11.20 -8.81
N GLY A 337 12.71 11.43 -8.44
CA GLY A 337 12.01 10.56 -7.50
C GLY A 337 11.78 9.14 -8.02
N VAL A 338 11.68 8.95 -9.34
CA VAL A 338 11.60 7.61 -9.93
C VAL A 338 12.95 6.90 -9.84
N ASP A 339 14.04 7.59 -10.11
CA ASP A 339 15.41 7.04 -10.03
C ASP A 339 15.81 6.74 -8.58
N GLU A 340 15.55 7.66 -7.65
CA GLU A 340 15.84 7.46 -6.22
C GLU A 340 15.04 6.31 -5.60
N MET A 341 13.78 6.11 -6.03
CA MET A 341 12.90 5.07 -5.47
C MET A 341 13.06 3.71 -6.15
N PHE A 342 13.33 3.68 -7.46
CA PHE A 342 13.29 2.44 -8.25
C PHE A 342 14.56 2.13 -9.03
N GLY A 343 15.44 3.11 -9.25
CA GLY A 343 16.74 2.92 -9.89
C GLY A 343 16.70 2.05 -11.15
N ASP A 344 17.42 0.91 -11.12
CA ASP A 344 17.55 0.00 -12.25
C ASP A 344 16.25 -0.71 -12.65
N LEU A 345 15.20 -0.68 -11.81
CA LEU A 345 13.91 -1.31 -12.08
C LEU A 345 13.07 -0.56 -13.13
N VAL A 346 13.50 0.63 -13.53
CA VAL A 346 12.88 1.47 -14.57
C VAL A 346 13.86 1.63 -15.74
N ILE A 347 13.32 1.72 -16.96
CA ILE A 347 14.07 2.18 -18.13
C ILE A 347 13.82 3.67 -18.35
N PHE A 348 14.86 4.49 -18.16
CA PHE A 348 14.83 5.90 -18.52
C PHE A 348 15.20 6.06 -19.99
N ALA A 349 14.20 6.03 -20.87
CA ALA A 349 14.40 5.94 -22.33
C ALA A 349 15.09 7.19 -22.92
N ASP A 350 14.88 8.36 -22.33
CA ASP A 350 15.56 9.62 -22.67
C ASP A 350 17.06 9.62 -22.32
N ARG A 351 17.49 8.76 -21.39
CA ARG A 351 18.90 8.59 -21.01
C ARG A 351 19.52 7.31 -21.56
N GLN A 352 18.71 6.30 -21.86
CA GLN A 352 19.12 4.95 -22.23
C GLN A 352 18.29 4.42 -23.42
N PRO A 353 18.30 5.08 -24.59
CA PRO A 353 17.39 4.78 -25.71
C PRO A 353 17.59 3.39 -26.36
N GLY A 354 18.73 2.73 -26.12
CA GLY A 354 19.00 1.36 -26.56
C GLY A 354 18.49 0.27 -25.59
N ARG A 355 18.41 0.58 -24.29
CA ARG A 355 18.26 -0.44 -23.24
C ARG A 355 16.99 -1.27 -23.37
N LEU A 356 15.89 -0.65 -23.79
CA LEU A 356 14.61 -1.37 -23.99
C LEU A 356 14.74 -2.49 -25.03
N ARG A 357 15.49 -2.25 -26.11
CA ARG A 357 15.71 -3.22 -27.19
C ARG A 357 16.72 -4.30 -26.82
N ASP A 358 17.67 -3.97 -25.95
CA ASP A 358 18.75 -4.86 -25.54
C ASP A 358 18.36 -5.84 -24.41
N LEU A 359 17.14 -5.73 -23.85
CA LEU A 359 16.67 -6.63 -22.81
C LEU A 359 16.39 -8.03 -23.35
N SER A 360 17.09 -9.03 -22.81
CA SER A 360 16.69 -10.42 -22.99
C SER A 360 15.36 -10.70 -22.25
N PRO A 361 14.59 -11.72 -22.68
CA PRO A 361 13.36 -12.12 -21.98
C PRO A 361 13.57 -12.44 -20.50
N ARG A 362 14.74 -13.00 -20.14
CA ARG A 362 15.10 -13.29 -18.75
C ARG A 362 15.31 -12.03 -17.93
N GLN A 363 16.04 -11.04 -18.45
CA GLN A 363 16.25 -9.76 -17.77
C GLN A 363 14.93 -8.98 -17.63
N LEU A 364 14.08 -9.02 -18.66
CA LEU A 364 12.75 -8.42 -18.59
C LEU A 364 11.89 -9.04 -17.47
N GLY A 365 11.85 -10.37 -17.38
CA GLY A 365 11.13 -11.08 -16.33
C GLY A 365 11.64 -10.74 -14.93
N ASP A 366 12.96 -10.73 -14.75
CA ASP A 366 13.61 -10.38 -13.47
C ASP A 366 13.30 -8.94 -13.02
N LEU A 367 13.43 -7.96 -13.93
CA LEU A 367 13.14 -6.56 -13.63
C LEU A 367 11.69 -6.35 -13.19
N ARG A 368 10.74 -6.95 -13.93
CA ARG A 368 9.31 -6.85 -13.64
C ARG A 368 8.97 -7.45 -12.28
N GLU A 369 9.54 -8.61 -11.98
CA GLU A 369 9.33 -9.29 -10.70
C GLU A 369 9.94 -8.51 -9.52
N ARG A 370 11.18 -8.02 -9.65
CA ARG A 370 11.81 -7.21 -8.60
C ARG A 370 11.01 -5.93 -8.34
N ALA A 371 10.52 -5.28 -9.40
CA ALA A 371 9.67 -4.09 -9.30
C ALA A 371 8.33 -4.38 -8.61
N LEU A 372 7.67 -5.47 -8.98
CA LEU A 372 6.44 -5.93 -8.35
C LEU A 372 6.62 -6.18 -6.85
N LYS A 373 7.67 -6.92 -6.46
CA LYS A 373 7.98 -7.22 -5.05
C LYS A 373 8.21 -5.95 -4.24
N LEU A 374 9.03 -5.04 -4.76
CA LEU A 374 9.32 -3.76 -4.09
C LEU A 374 8.02 -2.96 -3.87
N VAL A 375 7.22 -2.76 -4.92
CA VAL A 375 5.99 -1.95 -4.81
C VAL A 375 4.96 -2.58 -3.87
N LEU A 376 4.75 -3.90 -3.92
CA LEU A 376 3.81 -4.58 -3.02
C LEU A 376 4.26 -4.56 -1.55
N SER A 377 5.56 -4.53 -1.30
CA SER A 377 6.12 -4.52 0.06
C SER A 377 6.18 -3.12 0.69
N GLU A 378 6.48 -2.07 -0.09
CA GLU A 378 6.80 -0.74 0.44
C GLU A 378 5.89 0.41 -0.03
N HIS A 379 5.13 0.22 -1.12
CA HIS A 379 4.48 1.32 -1.83
C HIS A 379 3.01 1.08 -2.15
N THR A 380 2.25 0.53 -1.19
CA THR A 380 0.79 0.43 -1.29
C THR A 380 0.07 1.50 -0.48
N TYR A 381 -1.18 1.81 -0.85
CA TYR A 381 -2.01 2.75 -0.10
C TYR A 381 -2.30 2.29 1.32
N LYS A 382 -2.21 1.00 1.62
CA LYS A 382 -2.23 0.46 2.99
C LYS A 382 -1.08 1.04 3.82
N GLN A 383 0.16 1.02 3.32
CA GLN A 383 1.29 1.63 4.05
C GLN A 383 1.16 3.15 4.12
N ARG A 384 0.63 3.80 3.08
CA ARG A 384 0.34 5.25 3.11
C ARG A 384 -0.68 5.60 4.20
N TRP A 385 -1.73 4.80 4.32
CA TRP A 385 -2.74 4.98 5.36
C TRP A 385 -2.17 4.79 6.77
N LEU A 386 -1.36 3.75 6.99
CA LEU A 386 -0.67 3.55 8.28
C LEU A 386 0.29 4.72 8.60
N SER A 387 0.94 5.29 7.59
CA SER A 387 1.79 6.48 7.74
C SER A 387 0.98 7.71 8.14
N VAL A 388 -0.21 7.90 7.54
CA VAL A 388 -1.15 8.96 7.93
C VAL A 388 -1.58 8.78 9.38
N LEU A 389 -2.07 7.59 9.77
CA LEU A 389 -2.49 7.29 11.14
C LEU A 389 -1.38 7.53 12.17
N SER A 390 -0.15 7.12 11.84
CA SER A 390 1.03 7.36 12.68
C SER A 390 1.33 8.85 12.83
N ALA A 391 1.33 9.60 11.74
CA ALA A 391 1.65 11.03 11.73
C ALA A 391 0.60 11.87 12.48
N ILE A 392 -0.68 11.50 12.40
CA ILE A 392 -1.76 12.19 13.14
C ILE A 392 -1.89 11.73 14.60
N GLY A 393 -1.10 10.74 15.02
CA GLY A 393 -1.04 10.28 16.41
C GLY A 393 -2.23 9.42 16.86
N ILE A 394 -2.98 8.82 15.94
CA ILE A 394 -4.10 7.93 16.27
C ILE A 394 -3.55 6.53 16.58
N PRO A 395 -3.86 5.94 17.75
CA PRO A 395 -3.50 4.56 18.06
C PRO A 395 -4.12 3.59 17.04
N HIS A 396 -3.29 2.77 16.43
CA HIS A 396 -3.70 1.78 15.45
C HIS A 396 -2.83 0.51 15.58
N ARG A 397 -3.28 -0.59 15.00
CA ARG A 397 -2.51 -1.84 14.93
C ARG A 397 -1.82 -1.92 13.58
N LEU A 398 -0.57 -2.37 13.59
CA LEU A 398 0.08 -2.80 12.37
C LEU A 398 -0.60 -4.07 11.85
N PRO A 399 -0.57 -4.31 10.53
CA PRO A 399 -1.03 -5.56 9.95
C PRO A 399 -0.34 -6.75 10.62
N ASP A 400 -1.13 -7.75 10.99
CA ASP A 400 -0.58 -9.00 11.49
C ASP A 400 -0.13 -9.85 10.31
N GLU A 401 1.17 -10.08 10.20
CA GLU A 401 1.80 -10.93 9.19
C GLU A 401 2.15 -12.31 9.74
N SER A 402 1.76 -12.61 10.99
CA SER A 402 2.10 -13.86 11.64
C SER A 402 1.58 -15.07 10.88
N MET A 403 2.36 -16.14 10.87
CA MET A 403 1.97 -17.38 10.20
C MET A 403 2.21 -18.64 11.04
N THR A 404 1.25 -19.56 10.95
CA THR A 404 1.34 -20.90 11.51
C THR A 404 1.73 -21.85 10.39
N ILE A 405 2.89 -22.46 10.52
CA ILE A 405 3.37 -23.52 9.65
C ILE A 405 2.58 -24.78 10.01
N VAL A 406 1.93 -25.39 9.04
CA VAL A 406 1.13 -26.59 9.21
C VAL A 406 1.82 -27.74 8.50
N SER A 407 2.03 -28.85 9.20
CA SER A 407 2.56 -30.08 8.59
C SER A 407 1.64 -31.25 8.88
N VAL A 408 1.13 -31.87 7.82
CA VAL A 408 0.39 -33.14 7.94
C VAL A 408 1.39 -34.27 8.11
N VAL A 409 1.27 -35.04 9.20
CA VAL A 409 2.22 -36.09 9.56
C VAL A 409 1.52 -37.44 9.72
N ARG A 410 2.15 -38.50 9.20
CA ARG A 410 1.68 -39.89 9.27
C ARG A 410 2.50 -40.75 10.22
N THR A 411 3.69 -40.30 10.58
CA THR A 411 4.61 -41.01 11.46
C THR A 411 5.35 -40.05 12.39
N ARG A 412 5.93 -40.57 13.47
CA ARG A 412 6.83 -39.83 14.34
C ARG A 412 8.05 -39.26 13.59
N ALA A 413 8.57 -39.99 12.61
CA ALA A 413 9.70 -39.52 11.80
C ALA A 413 9.31 -38.28 10.97
N GLU A 414 8.11 -38.25 10.37
CA GLU A 414 7.61 -37.08 9.65
C GLU A 414 7.40 -35.87 10.58
N ALA A 415 6.92 -36.09 11.81
CA ALA A 415 6.83 -35.04 12.83
C ALA A 415 8.21 -34.45 13.18
N MET A 416 9.22 -35.29 13.37
CA MET A 416 10.59 -34.82 13.62
C MET A 416 11.16 -34.02 12.44
N CYS A 417 10.92 -34.47 11.20
CA CYS A 417 11.33 -33.72 10.00
C CYS A 417 10.66 -32.34 9.94
N ALA A 418 9.36 -32.27 10.23
CA ALA A 418 8.62 -31.01 10.27
C ALA A 418 9.17 -30.04 11.32
N ILE A 419 9.47 -30.54 12.53
CA ILE A 419 10.08 -29.77 13.61
C ILE A 419 11.47 -29.27 13.21
N SER A 420 12.30 -30.13 12.62
CA SER A 420 13.63 -29.74 12.15
C SER A 420 13.56 -28.64 11.10
N TRP A 421 12.64 -28.75 10.13
CA TRP A 421 12.44 -27.72 9.12
C TRP A 421 11.96 -26.41 9.73
N PHE A 422 11.00 -26.48 10.65
CA PHE A 422 10.51 -25.30 11.37
C PHE A 422 11.63 -24.61 12.15
N GLN A 423 12.45 -25.35 12.90
CA GLN A 423 13.57 -24.77 13.64
C GLN A 423 14.60 -24.09 12.73
N GLN A 424 14.82 -24.64 11.54
CA GLN A 424 15.80 -24.10 10.60
C GLN A 424 15.27 -22.90 9.79
N TYR A 425 14.00 -22.90 9.41
CA TYR A 425 13.43 -21.93 8.48
C TYR A 425 12.14 -21.28 9.00
N GLY A 426 11.19 -22.08 9.49
CA GLY A 426 9.86 -21.60 9.88
C GLY A 426 9.86 -20.66 11.09
N ALA A 427 10.78 -20.84 12.04
CA ALA A 427 10.87 -20.01 13.24
C ALA A 427 11.32 -18.57 12.95
N ALA A 428 11.98 -18.33 11.82
CA ALA A 428 12.38 -17.00 11.38
C ALA A 428 11.25 -16.26 10.63
N LEU A 429 10.16 -16.95 10.26
CA LEU A 429 9.02 -16.32 9.63
C LEU A 429 8.26 -15.44 10.63
N PRO A 430 7.57 -14.37 10.17
CA PRO A 430 6.80 -13.49 11.04
C PRO A 430 5.86 -14.28 11.96
N GLY A 431 6.00 -14.10 13.28
CA GLY A 431 5.21 -14.79 14.29
C GLY A 431 5.19 -16.32 14.17
N GLY A 432 6.25 -16.93 13.62
CA GLY A 432 6.31 -18.34 13.24
C GLY A 432 5.93 -19.30 14.36
N ARG A 433 4.92 -20.14 14.09
CA ARG A 433 4.46 -21.24 14.96
C ARG A 433 4.36 -22.52 14.17
N LEU A 434 4.50 -23.68 14.81
CA LEU A 434 4.30 -24.97 14.14
C LEU A 434 3.03 -25.64 14.64
N LEU A 435 2.21 -26.14 13.72
CA LEU A 435 1.09 -27.03 13.97
C LEU A 435 1.33 -28.35 13.25
N LEU A 436 1.48 -29.42 14.02
CA LEU A 436 1.47 -30.78 13.50
C LEU A 436 0.03 -31.28 13.42
N VAL A 437 -0.38 -31.77 12.25
CA VAL A 437 -1.70 -32.35 12.02
C VAL A 437 -1.52 -33.85 11.76
N ALA A 438 -1.85 -34.68 12.74
CA ALA A 438 -1.86 -36.13 12.57
C ALA A 438 -2.91 -36.52 11.51
N SER A 439 -2.48 -37.32 10.52
CA SER A 439 -3.32 -37.73 9.39
C SER A 439 -4.51 -38.58 9.82
N GLU A 440 -5.55 -38.67 8.99
CA GLU A 440 -6.72 -39.53 9.26
C GLU A 440 -6.33 -41.02 9.35
N GLU A 441 -5.26 -41.43 8.67
CA GLU A 441 -4.79 -42.81 8.66
C GLU A 441 -3.90 -43.16 9.86
N MET A 442 -3.52 -42.19 10.69
CA MET A 442 -2.65 -42.43 11.85
C MET A 442 -3.41 -43.16 12.96
N PRO A 443 -2.92 -44.29 13.49
CA PRO A 443 -3.56 -45.00 14.60
C PRO A 443 -3.69 -44.11 15.85
N GLY A 444 -4.80 -44.22 16.58
CA GLY A 444 -5.08 -43.35 17.73
C GLY A 444 -4.03 -43.38 18.85
N LEU A 445 -3.36 -44.52 19.07
CA LEU A 445 -2.25 -44.61 20.02
C LEU A 445 -1.02 -43.82 19.54
N ASP A 446 -0.73 -43.85 18.23
CA ASP A 446 0.35 -43.06 17.66
C ASP A 446 0.03 -41.57 17.71
N VAL A 447 -1.23 -41.19 17.43
CA VAL A 447 -1.72 -39.81 17.61
C VAL A 447 -1.46 -39.35 19.04
N ALA A 448 -1.87 -40.12 20.05
CA ALA A 448 -1.64 -39.81 21.45
C ALA A 448 -0.14 -39.67 21.78
N GLY A 449 0.72 -40.50 21.18
CA GLY A 449 2.17 -40.40 21.29
C GLY A 449 2.72 -39.07 20.75
N ILE A 450 2.28 -38.64 19.55
CA ILE A 450 2.65 -37.34 18.96
C ILE A 450 2.20 -36.18 19.85
N TYR A 451 0.97 -36.22 20.38
CA TYR A 451 0.46 -35.22 21.31
C TYR A 451 1.31 -35.14 22.58
N GLN A 452 1.58 -36.29 23.21
CA GLN A 452 2.37 -36.34 24.43
C GLN A 452 3.78 -35.83 24.20
N GLU A 453 4.42 -36.21 23.10
CA GLU A 453 5.81 -35.85 22.84
C GLU A 453 5.98 -34.39 22.41
N PHE A 454 5.18 -33.93 21.44
CA PHE A 454 5.48 -32.70 20.69
C PHE A 454 4.59 -31.49 21.01
N ASN A 455 3.47 -31.64 21.73
CA ASN A 455 2.55 -30.51 21.99
C ASN A 455 3.07 -29.56 23.09
N ARG A 456 4.16 -28.85 22.80
CA ARG A 456 4.93 -28.00 23.72
C ARG A 456 5.87 -27.07 22.97
N PHE A 457 6.38 -26.05 23.64
CA PHE A 457 7.45 -25.17 23.13
C PHE A 457 7.17 -24.52 21.76
N GLY A 458 5.95 -24.02 21.54
CA GLY A 458 5.57 -23.36 20.28
C GLY A 458 5.20 -24.33 19.14
N VAL A 459 5.15 -25.63 19.44
CA VAL A 459 4.57 -26.66 18.57
C VAL A 459 3.20 -27.07 19.11
N GLY A 460 2.16 -26.82 18.33
CA GLY A 460 0.82 -27.36 18.54
C GLY A 460 0.67 -28.71 17.85
N VAL A 461 -0.14 -29.60 18.42
CA VAL A 461 -0.53 -30.87 17.80
C VAL A 461 -2.04 -30.96 17.73
N THR A 462 -2.56 -31.35 16.57
CA THR A 462 -3.95 -31.73 16.36
C THR A 462 -4.04 -33.01 15.51
N SER A 463 -5.21 -33.66 15.43
CA SER A 463 -5.50 -34.65 14.38
C SER A 463 -6.58 -34.13 13.43
N PHE A 464 -6.68 -34.70 12.22
CA PHE A 464 -7.81 -34.42 11.33
C PHE A 464 -9.15 -34.83 11.95
N SER A 465 -9.20 -35.97 12.63
CA SER A 465 -10.42 -36.42 13.33
C SER A 465 -10.87 -35.39 14.37
N HIS A 466 -9.96 -34.94 15.23
CA HIS A 466 -10.25 -33.93 16.24
C HIS A 466 -10.63 -32.59 15.60
N ALA A 467 -9.86 -32.13 14.60
CA ALA A 467 -10.14 -30.87 13.93
C ALA A 467 -11.50 -30.90 13.21
N ARG A 468 -11.87 -31.98 12.50
CA ARG A 468 -13.17 -32.07 11.82
C ARG A 468 -14.35 -32.17 12.78
N GLU A 469 -14.19 -32.89 13.87
CA GLU A 469 -15.27 -33.10 14.86
C GLU A 469 -15.48 -31.89 15.77
N TYR A 470 -14.40 -31.16 16.09
CA TYR A 470 -14.41 -30.10 17.08
C TYR A 470 -14.03 -28.70 16.56
N ALA A 471 -13.68 -28.51 15.27
CA ALA A 471 -13.61 -27.18 14.64
C ALA A 471 -15.03 -26.59 14.49
N LEU A 472 -15.63 -26.29 15.63
CA LEU A 472 -16.82 -25.47 15.73
C LEU A 472 -16.36 -24.02 15.65
N LYS A 473 -16.94 -23.27 14.71
CA LYS A 473 -16.70 -21.84 14.53
C LYS A 473 -16.81 -21.12 15.88
N GLY A 474 -15.69 -20.62 16.39
CA GLY A 474 -15.62 -19.90 17.68
C GLY A 474 -15.33 -20.74 18.94
N ARG A 475 -15.05 -22.05 18.83
CA ARG A 475 -14.64 -22.89 19.99
C ARG A 475 -13.25 -23.51 19.86
N TYR A 476 -12.81 -23.82 18.63
CA TYR A 476 -11.48 -24.37 18.35
C TYR A 476 -10.92 -23.70 17.10
N GLN A 477 -9.79 -23.01 17.24
CA GLN A 477 -9.07 -22.37 16.14
C GLN A 477 -7.63 -22.87 16.15
N PRO A 478 -7.29 -23.90 15.36
CA PRO A 478 -5.95 -24.48 15.36
C PRO A 478 -4.89 -23.53 14.76
N ILE A 479 -5.32 -22.55 13.96
CA ILE A 479 -4.47 -21.47 13.45
C ILE A 479 -4.74 -20.22 14.28
N GLU A 480 -3.76 -19.84 15.10
CA GLU A 480 -3.85 -18.69 16.01
C GLU A 480 -3.20 -17.42 15.44
N THR A 481 -2.68 -17.50 14.21
CA THR A 481 -1.99 -16.42 13.50
C THR A 481 -2.85 -15.89 12.35
N ALA A 482 -2.45 -14.78 11.72
CA ALA A 482 -3.19 -14.23 10.58
C ALA A 482 -3.19 -15.16 9.35
N TYR A 483 -2.10 -15.90 9.14
CA TYR A 483 -1.91 -16.78 7.98
C TYR A 483 -1.57 -18.21 8.40
N TYR A 484 -1.78 -19.17 7.50
CA TYR A 484 -1.23 -20.52 7.61
C TYR A 484 -0.35 -20.84 6.41
N LEU A 485 0.72 -21.61 6.63
CA LEU A 485 1.59 -22.16 5.60
C LEU A 485 1.62 -23.68 5.74
N LEU A 486 0.85 -24.40 4.92
CA LEU A 486 0.99 -25.85 4.78
C LEU A 486 2.35 -26.16 4.12
N VAL A 487 3.10 -27.10 4.70
CA VAL A 487 4.39 -27.58 4.19
C VAL A 487 4.39 -29.11 4.21
N ASP A 488 4.87 -29.73 3.14
CA ASP A 488 5.33 -31.12 3.20
C ASP A 488 6.80 -31.12 3.58
N PRO A 489 7.17 -31.72 4.72
CA PRO A 489 8.56 -31.82 5.15
C PRO A 489 9.49 -32.50 4.13
N LYS A 490 8.95 -33.33 3.22
CA LYS A 490 9.72 -34.01 2.16
C LYS A 490 9.99 -33.11 0.96
N MET A 491 9.14 -32.10 0.74
CA MET A 491 9.24 -31.16 -0.37
C MET A 491 8.92 -29.74 0.12
N PRO A 492 9.79 -29.17 0.97
CA PRO A 492 9.57 -27.84 1.51
C PRO A 492 9.67 -26.77 0.41
N PRO A 493 9.00 -25.61 0.59
CA PRO A 493 9.21 -24.48 -0.31
C PRO A 493 10.62 -23.92 -0.18
N VAL A 494 11.07 -23.20 -1.20
CA VAL A 494 12.31 -22.43 -1.12
C VAL A 494 12.19 -21.37 0.00
N PRO A 495 13.24 -21.13 0.82
CA PRO A 495 13.14 -20.34 2.05
C PRO A 495 12.51 -18.94 1.92
N GLY A 496 12.70 -18.25 0.78
CA GLY A 496 12.13 -16.92 0.53
C GLY A 496 10.68 -16.93 0.02
N TRP A 497 10.19 -18.06 -0.48
CA TRP A 497 8.87 -18.12 -1.12
C TRP A 497 7.71 -17.73 -0.20
N PRO A 498 7.63 -18.13 1.08
CA PRO A 498 6.50 -17.76 1.94
C PRO A 498 6.34 -16.24 2.11
N VAL A 499 7.46 -15.52 2.28
CA VAL A 499 7.46 -14.07 2.46
C VAL A 499 7.03 -13.37 1.16
N GLU A 500 7.50 -13.85 0.01
CA GLU A 500 7.09 -13.30 -1.28
C GLU A 500 5.63 -13.61 -1.61
N ALA A 501 5.18 -14.85 -1.34
CA ALA A 501 3.80 -15.28 -1.55
C ALA A 501 2.82 -14.46 -0.68
N LEU A 502 3.22 -14.08 0.54
CA LEU A 502 2.41 -13.26 1.44
C LEU A 502 2.02 -11.92 0.82
N LEU A 503 2.91 -11.31 0.00
CA LEU A 503 2.63 -10.06 -0.69
C LEU A 503 1.40 -10.16 -1.61
N HIS A 504 1.15 -11.34 -2.17
CA HIS A 504 0.06 -11.58 -3.10
C HIS A 504 -1.30 -11.83 -2.41
N LEU A 505 -1.30 -12.14 -1.10
CA LEU A 505 -2.54 -12.25 -0.30
C LEU A 505 -3.20 -10.90 0.00
N GLN A 506 -2.56 -9.78 -0.38
CA GLN A 506 -3.14 -8.43 -0.30
C GLN A 506 -4.33 -8.23 -1.26
N TYR A 507 -4.37 -8.99 -2.35
CA TYR A 507 -5.42 -8.93 -3.36
C TYR A 507 -6.05 -10.29 -3.68
N MET A 508 -5.44 -11.40 -3.23
CA MET A 508 -6.02 -12.74 -3.29
C MET A 508 -6.43 -13.22 -1.89
N SER A 509 -7.35 -12.50 -1.24
CA SER A 509 -7.77 -12.80 0.14
C SER A 509 -8.55 -14.11 0.28
N ASP A 510 -9.25 -14.51 -0.78
CA ASP A 510 -10.27 -15.58 -0.71
C ASP A 510 -9.74 -16.94 -1.19
N HIS A 511 -8.46 -16.99 -1.59
CA HIS A 511 -7.84 -18.17 -2.17
C HIS A 511 -6.45 -18.39 -1.57
N PRO A 512 -6.10 -19.64 -1.19
CA PRO A 512 -4.71 -19.94 -0.85
C PRO A 512 -3.82 -19.90 -2.10
N ILE A 513 -2.53 -19.74 -1.88
CA ILE A 513 -1.46 -19.67 -2.87
C ILE A 513 -0.61 -20.93 -2.77
N ALA A 514 -0.32 -21.55 -3.90
CA ALA A 514 0.59 -22.67 -4.05
C ALA A 514 1.78 -22.26 -4.93
N PRO A 515 2.95 -22.90 -4.78
CA PRO A 515 4.00 -22.84 -5.79
C PRO A 515 3.46 -23.32 -7.14
N ALA A 516 3.84 -22.64 -8.21
CA ALA A 516 3.50 -23.07 -9.56
C ALA A 516 4.32 -24.29 -10.01
N SER A 517 3.75 -25.11 -10.90
CA SER A 517 4.38 -26.32 -11.44
C SER A 517 5.11 -26.10 -12.77
N ALA A 518 4.82 -25.01 -13.49
CA ALA A 518 5.45 -24.66 -14.75
C ALA A 518 6.51 -23.56 -14.52
N PRO A 519 7.65 -23.54 -15.26
CA PRO A 519 8.70 -22.55 -15.06
C PRO A 519 8.30 -21.09 -15.36
N HIS A 520 7.23 -20.90 -16.14
CA HIS A 520 6.74 -19.58 -16.56
C HIS A 520 5.75 -18.96 -15.57
N ASP A 521 5.08 -19.78 -14.78
CA ASP A 521 4.17 -19.37 -13.72
C ASP A 521 4.93 -19.40 -12.40
N ARG A 522 4.76 -18.42 -11.50
CA ARG A 522 5.43 -18.48 -10.18
C ARG A 522 4.49 -18.81 -9.05
N TYR A 523 3.29 -18.26 -9.11
CA TYR A 523 2.27 -18.49 -8.10
C TYR A 523 1.01 -19.05 -8.74
N ARG A 524 0.38 -19.97 -8.02
CA ARG A 524 -0.88 -20.58 -8.40
C ARG A 524 -1.89 -20.34 -7.29
N PHE A 525 -3.00 -19.66 -7.57
CA PHE A 525 -4.04 -19.37 -6.58
C PHE A 525 -5.17 -20.36 -6.70
N GLY A 526 -5.77 -20.78 -5.59
CA GLY A 526 -6.89 -21.73 -5.56
C GLY A 526 -6.55 -23.04 -4.86
N SER A 527 -7.55 -23.89 -4.63
CA SER A 527 -7.34 -25.23 -4.06
C SER A 527 -6.97 -26.23 -5.15
N GLY A 528 -5.96 -27.07 -4.89
CA GLY A 528 -5.54 -28.14 -5.78
C GLY A 528 -5.44 -29.48 -5.05
N ARG A 529 -5.65 -30.59 -5.76
CA ARG A 529 -5.11 -31.90 -5.35
C ARG A 529 -3.60 -31.91 -5.58
N ALA A 530 -2.87 -32.47 -4.62
CA ALA A 530 -1.45 -32.81 -4.70
C ALA A 530 -0.45 -31.65 -4.92
N CYS A 531 -0.66 -30.49 -4.28
CA CYS A 531 0.45 -29.59 -3.98
C CYS A 531 0.66 -29.52 -2.47
N THR A 532 1.88 -29.82 -2.08
CA THR A 532 2.34 -30.01 -0.72
C THR A 532 2.53 -28.72 0.07
N THR A 533 2.66 -27.60 -0.63
CA THR A 533 2.78 -26.27 -0.02
C THR A 533 1.57 -25.41 -0.37
N LEU A 534 0.95 -24.80 0.65
CA LEU A 534 -0.16 -23.85 0.51
C LEU A 534 -0.04 -22.73 1.54
N LEU A 535 -0.10 -21.47 1.12
CA LEU A 535 -0.16 -20.30 1.98
C LEU A 535 -1.54 -19.65 1.88
N GLY A 536 -2.21 -19.36 2.99
CA GLY A 536 -3.52 -18.68 2.96
C GLY A 536 -3.85 -17.93 4.24
N HIS A 537 -4.90 -17.11 4.19
CA HIS A 537 -5.49 -16.49 5.38
C HIS A 537 -6.01 -17.58 6.32
N ALA A 538 -5.87 -17.39 7.64
CA ALA A 538 -6.28 -18.36 8.65
C ALA A 538 -7.75 -18.77 8.53
N GLY A 539 -8.64 -17.84 8.13
CA GLY A 539 -10.06 -18.12 7.90
C GLY A 539 -10.35 -19.13 6.78
N LEU A 540 -9.38 -19.42 5.91
CA LEU A 540 -9.50 -20.42 4.85
C LEU A 540 -9.05 -21.83 5.30
N PHE A 541 -8.49 -21.98 6.50
CA PHE A 541 -7.96 -23.25 6.97
C PHE A 541 -9.05 -24.30 7.21
N ASP A 542 -10.23 -23.91 7.68
CA ASP A 542 -11.37 -24.82 7.87
C ASP A 542 -11.80 -25.45 6.53
N SER A 543 -11.80 -24.66 5.44
CA SER A 543 -12.08 -25.17 4.10
C SER A 543 -11.02 -26.17 3.64
N PHE A 544 -9.75 -25.98 3.99
CA PHE A 544 -8.71 -26.97 3.75
C PHE A 544 -8.97 -28.29 4.49
N LEU A 545 -9.34 -28.22 5.78
CA LEU A 545 -9.66 -29.41 6.58
C LEU A 545 -10.89 -30.19 6.07
N GLN A 546 -11.89 -29.48 5.54
CA GLN A 546 -13.14 -30.09 5.07
C GLN A 546 -13.08 -30.60 3.63
N SER A 547 -12.35 -29.93 2.74
CA SER A 547 -12.48 -30.13 1.29
C SER A 547 -11.83 -31.40 0.75
N GLY A 548 -11.08 -32.18 1.54
CA GLY A 548 -10.51 -33.46 1.09
C GLY A 548 -9.80 -33.36 -0.27
N ALA A 549 -9.18 -32.20 -0.52
CA ALA A 549 -8.60 -31.79 -1.78
C ALA A 549 -9.60 -31.80 -2.97
N ALA A 550 -10.50 -30.82 -3.05
CA ALA A 550 -11.28 -30.54 -4.26
C ALA A 550 -10.67 -29.35 -5.02
N PRO A 551 -10.60 -29.38 -6.37
CA PRO A 551 -10.05 -28.26 -7.14
C PRO A 551 -11.01 -27.07 -7.16
N ALA A 552 -10.49 -25.88 -6.84
CA ALA A 552 -11.14 -24.60 -7.10
C ALA A 552 -10.52 -23.95 -8.35
N ARG A 553 -11.12 -22.85 -8.82
CA ARG A 553 -10.59 -22.05 -9.93
C ARG A 553 -9.14 -21.67 -9.64
N VAL A 554 -8.28 -21.90 -10.63
CA VAL A 554 -6.85 -21.64 -10.54
C VAL A 554 -6.50 -20.35 -11.24
N TYR A 555 -5.79 -19.44 -10.57
CA TYR A 555 -5.23 -18.23 -11.17
C TYR A 555 -3.70 -18.28 -11.15
N PHE A 556 -3.04 -17.50 -12.01
CA PHE A 556 -1.58 -17.44 -12.12
C PHE A 556 -1.08 -16.00 -12.01
N VAL A 557 0.15 -15.86 -11.49
CA VAL A 557 0.92 -14.61 -11.38
C VAL A 557 2.35 -14.83 -11.85
#